data_AF-A0A520GM81-F1
#
_entry.id   AF-A0A520GM81-F1
#
_cell.length_a   1.000
_cell.length_b   1.000
_cell.length_c   1.000
_cell.angle_alpha   90.00
_cell.angle_beta   90.00
_cell.angle_gamma   90.00
#
_symmetry.space_group_name_H-M   'P 1'
#
loop_
_entity.id
_entity.type
_entity.pdbx_description
1 polymer ?
#
loop_
_entity_poly.entity_id
_entity_poly.type
_entity_poly.pdbx_seq_one_letter_code
_entity_poly.pdbx_strand_id
1 'polypeptide(L)' 'MRRKAWPPSHTQRKIHNDNAQLCNGCALWQSKPADAQGNCALFPGKQVSAKGWCSAWARKA' A
#
# COMPACT_ATOMS: atom_id res chain seq x y z
N MET A 1 21.80 19.82 -2.71
CA MET A 1 21.46 18.83 -3.76
C MET A 1 22.44 17.66 -3.71
N ARG A 2 22.12 16.59 -2.97
CA ARG A 2 22.51 15.20 -3.27
C ARG A 2 22.15 14.28 -2.12
N ARG A 3 21.22 13.38 -2.44
CA ARG A 3 21.15 11.97 -2.02
C ARG A 3 20.47 11.68 -0.67
N LYS A 4 19.34 10.96 -0.82
CA LYS A 4 18.86 9.87 0.06
C LYS A 4 18.20 10.32 1.36
N ALA A 5 17.04 10.94 1.20
CA ALA A 5 16.04 11.18 2.23
C ALA A 5 15.36 9.88 2.73
N TRP A 6 16.13 8.92 3.24
CA TRP A 6 15.59 7.80 4.01
C TRP A 6 16.60 7.37 5.09
N PRO A 7 16.42 7.78 6.36
CA PRO A 7 17.30 7.36 7.45
C PRO A 7 17.05 5.87 7.77
N PRO A 8 18.11 5.08 8.06
CA PRO A 8 17.97 3.77 8.68
C PRO A 8 17.68 3.98 10.17
N SER A 9 16.95 3.04 10.79
CA SER A 9 16.71 2.92 12.25
C SER A 9 15.32 3.33 12.75
N HIS A 10 14.44 2.33 12.85
CA HIS A 10 13.53 2.10 13.98
C HIS A 10 12.46 3.15 14.37
N THR A 11 11.92 3.95 13.44
CA THR A 11 10.65 4.67 13.71
C THR A 11 9.79 4.86 12.47
N GLN A 12 9.68 3.82 11.63
CA GLN A 12 8.89 3.83 10.41
C GLN A 12 7.38 3.64 10.68
N ARG A 13 6.83 4.37 11.65
CA ARG A 13 5.37 4.42 11.90
C ARG A 13 4.76 5.27 10.77
N LYS A 14 4.75 4.70 9.56
CA LYS A 14 4.23 5.31 8.34
C LYS A 14 2.71 5.42 8.43
N ILE A 15 2.25 6.41 9.19
CA ILE A 15 0.88 6.92 9.16
C ILE A 15 0.91 8.11 8.20
N HIS A 16 1.04 7.83 6.90
CA HIS A 16 0.79 8.82 5.85
C HIS A 16 -0.45 8.37 5.08
N ASN A 17 -1.61 8.46 5.74
CA ASN A 17 -2.90 8.14 5.15
C ASN A 17 -3.27 9.21 4.11
N ASP A 18 -2.80 9.01 2.88
CA ASP A 18 -3.28 9.77 1.74
C ASP A 18 -4.54 9.06 1.22
N ASN A 19 -5.70 9.69 1.40
CA ASN A 19 -7.02 9.10 1.10
C ASN A 19 -7.18 8.67 -0.37
N ALA A 20 -6.31 9.15 -1.28
CA ALA A 20 -6.31 8.75 -2.68
C ALA A 20 -5.64 7.38 -2.94
N GLN A 21 -4.95 6.81 -1.95
CA GLN A 21 -4.11 5.61 -2.11
C GLN A 21 -4.85 4.30 -1.82
N LEU A 22 -5.94 4.04 -2.54
CA LEU A 22 -6.78 2.87 -2.29
C LEU A 22 -6.11 1.56 -2.75
N CYS A 23 -6.28 0.48 -1.97
CA CYS A 23 -5.78 -0.85 -2.31
C CYS A 23 -6.15 -1.29 -3.74
N ASN A 24 -7.36 -1.00 -4.23
CA ASN A 24 -7.78 -1.35 -5.61
C ASN A 24 -6.97 -0.64 -6.72
N GLY A 25 -6.33 0.50 -6.40
CA GLY A 25 -5.42 1.23 -7.27
C GLY A 25 -3.94 0.96 -6.99
N CYS A 26 -3.63 0.01 -6.10
CA CYS A 26 -2.27 -0.35 -5.73
C CYS A 26 -1.63 -1.27 -6.78
N ALA A 27 -0.34 -1.09 -7.03
CA ALA A 27 0.46 -2.00 -7.87
C ALA A 27 0.54 -3.44 -7.31
N LEU A 28 0.34 -3.61 -5.99
CA LEU A 28 0.43 -4.90 -5.28
C LEU A 28 -0.91 -5.64 -5.16
N TRP A 29 -2.00 -5.05 -5.66
CA TRP A 29 -3.33 -5.66 -5.63
C TRP A 29 -3.40 -6.80 -6.64
N GLN A 30 -3.69 -8.01 -6.14
CA GLN A 30 -3.74 -9.23 -6.96
C GLN A 30 -5.16 -9.65 -7.34
N SER A 31 -6.18 -9.05 -6.73
CA SER A 31 -7.59 -9.33 -7.03
C SER A 31 -8.14 -8.40 -8.11
N LYS A 32 -9.43 -8.51 -8.47
CA LYS A 32 -10.02 -7.57 -9.42
C LYS A 32 -10.27 -6.22 -8.72
N PRO A 33 -10.21 -5.08 -9.43
CA PRO A 33 -10.45 -3.77 -8.84
C PRO A 33 -11.89 -3.57 -8.34
N ALA A 34 -12.83 -4.34 -8.90
CA ALA A 34 -14.25 -4.29 -8.56
C ALA A 34 -14.60 -5.08 -7.28
N ASP A 35 -13.72 -5.96 -6.82
CA ASP A 35 -13.95 -6.74 -5.60
C ASP A 35 -13.78 -5.83 -4.37
N ALA A 36 -14.71 -5.89 -3.41
CA ALA A 36 -14.64 -5.09 -2.19
C ALA A 36 -13.51 -5.55 -1.24
N GLN A 37 -13.08 -6.81 -1.36
CA GLN A 37 -11.96 -7.42 -0.64
C GLN A 37 -11.14 -8.27 -1.59
N GLY A 38 -9.84 -8.32 -1.35
CA GLY A 38 -8.94 -9.04 -2.23
C GLY A 38 -7.59 -9.34 -1.60
N ASN A 39 -6.76 -10.05 -2.35
CA ASN A 39 -5.44 -10.44 -1.91
C ASN A 39 -4.44 -9.34 -2.30
N CYS A 40 -3.56 -9.01 -1.36
CA CYS A 40 -2.44 -8.11 -1.59
C CYS A 40 -1.15 -8.92 -1.50
N ALA A 41 -0.22 -8.70 -2.43
CA ALA A 41 1.07 -9.40 -2.46
C ALA A 41 1.86 -9.29 -1.15
N LEU A 42 1.66 -8.19 -0.42
CA LEU A 42 2.33 -7.92 0.85
C LEU A 42 1.72 -8.69 2.04
N PHE A 43 0.46 -9.12 1.92
CA PHE A 43 -0.29 -9.77 2.99
C PHE A 43 -0.75 -11.16 2.54
N PRO A 44 0.17 -12.13 2.40
CA PRO A 44 -0.18 -13.49 1.98
C PRO A 44 -1.15 -14.14 2.98
N GLY A 45 -2.20 -14.77 2.46
CA GLY A 45 -3.22 -15.45 3.28
C GLY A 45 -4.12 -14.50 4.10
N LYS A 46 -4.16 -13.20 3.76
CA LYS A 46 -5.09 -12.23 4.35
C LYS A 46 -5.81 -11.47 3.25
N GLN A 47 -7.11 -11.25 3.45
CA GLN A 47 -7.90 -10.38 2.58
C GLN A 47 -7.81 -8.94 3.08
N VAL A 48 -7.51 -8.02 2.16
CA VAL A 48 -7.49 -6.58 2.40
C VAL A 48 -8.68 -5.93 1.70
N SER A 49 -9.25 -4.88 2.30
CA SER A 49 -10.33 -4.13 1.65
C SER A 49 -9.79 -3.33 0.47
N ALA A 50 -10.52 -3.33 -0.65
CA ALA A 50 -10.22 -2.51 -1.82
C ALA A 50 -10.18 -1.00 -1.52
N LYS A 51 -11.00 -0.55 -0.57
CA LYS A 51 -11.03 0.84 -0.09
C LYS A 51 -10.05 1.11 1.06
N GLY A 52 -9.32 0.09 1.50
CA GLY A 52 -8.31 0.22 2.54
C GLY A 52 -7.04 0.90 2.04
N TRP A 53 -6.18 1.27 2.99
CA TRP A 53 -4.86 1.84 2.75
C TRP A 53 -3.80 1.09 3.56
N CYS A 54 -2.58 1.01 3.04
CA CYS A 54 -1.42 0.54 3.81
C CYS A 54 -0.19 1.41 3.51
N SER A 55 0.75 1.47 4.46
CA SER A 55 1.96 2.29 4.35
C SER A 55 2.94 1.89 3.24
N ALA A 56 2.75 0.69 2.70
CA ALA A 56 3.50 0.13 1.59
C ALA A 56 2.72 0.22 0.27
N TRP A 57 1.61 0.97 0.23
CA TRP A 57 0.88 1.22 -0.99
C TRP A 57 1.81 1.84 -2.04
N ALA A 58 1.73 1.30 -3.25
CA ALA A 58 2.52 1.74 -4.38
C ALA A 58 1.55 2.13 -5.50
N ARG A 59 1.74 3.33 -6.06
CA ARG A 59 1.01 3.76 -7.26
C ARG A 59 1.24 2.73 -8.36
N LYS A 60 0.16 2.28 -8.98
CA LYS A 60 0.26 1.66 -10.30
C LYS A 60 0.77 2.74 -11.27
N ALA A 61 1.86 2.45 -11.97
CA ALA A 61 2.39 3.31 -13.02
C ALA A 61 1.44 3.30 -14.23
#